data_AF-A0A672NGV7-F1
#
_entry.id   AF-A0A672NGV7-F1
#
_cell.length_a   1.000
_cell.length_b   1.000
_cell.length_c   1.000
_cell.angle_alpha   90.00
_cell.angle_beta   90.00
_cell.angle_gamma   90.00
#
_symmetry.space_group_name_H-M   'P 1'
#
loop_
_entity.id
_entity.type
_entity.pdbx_description
1 polymer ?
#
loop_
_entity_poly.entity_id
_entity_poly.type
_entity_poly.pdbx_seq_one_letter_code
_entity_poly.pdbx_strand_id
1 'polypeptide(L)'
;MSMFRGKTAWFSGSVGMGVTSVWASEGGALSSWKTADYLFSADASSEDTKRIYESEDYVKSRATVFHSNFVSTCKPRQSVKSVPIGHYVLPPDSIQNEMRVLIGRFIWETDEQVMSEEQINTEESEDSLSDETEDQPVREKNSQDDYETVASPNKVCSCCEMRQYPVNNMISGYVHTDQMKKYSGELYDFLPSLHGHNVSRSNDVTPPHCHKEM
;
A
#
# COMPACT_ATOMS: atom_id res chain seq x y z
N MET A 1 23.55 5.55 18.13
CA MET A 1 24.12 4.20 17.93
C MET A 1 23.81 3.84 16.48
N SER A 2 24.82 3.53 15.66
CA SER A 2 24.63 3.49 14.20
C SER A 2 23.83 2.27 13.75
N MET A 3 22.92 2.49 12.80
CA MET A 3 21.68 1.72 12.64
C MET A 3 21.84 0.35 11.98
N PHE A 4 22.80 0.20 11.07
CA PHE A 4 23.14 -1.07 10.40
C PHE A 4 24.52 -1.60 10.81
N ARG A 5 25.05 -1.12 11.95
CA ARG A 5 26.39 -1.48 12.45
C ARG A 5 26.57 -3.00 12.57
N GLY A 6 27.56 -3.52 11.85
CA GLY A 6 27.87 -4.95 11.87
C GLY A 6 26.90 -5.82 11.06
N LYS A 7 26.10 -5.20 10.19
CA LYS A 7 25.30 -5.88 9.17
C LYS A 7 25.87 -5.69 7.78
N THR A 8 25.70 -6.71 6.96
CA THR A 8 26.12 -6.75 5.56
C THR A 8 24.90 -6.75 4.64
N ALA A 9 24.97 -6.03 3.53
CA ALA A 9 23.92 -6.07 2.51
C ALA A 9 24.49 -6.23 1.10
N TRP A 10 23.71 -6.89 0.26
CA TRP A 10 23.81 -6.80 -1.20
C TRP A 10 22.67 -5.92 -1.72
N PHE A 11 22.94 -5.19 -2.80
CA PHE A 11 21.98 -4.32 -3.48
C PHE A 11 21.98 -4.65 -4.99
N SER A 12 20.79 -4.78 -5.57
CA SER A 12 20.59 -4.84 -7.02
C SER A 12 21.04 -3.55 -7.70
N GLY A 13 21.47 -3.64 -8.97
CA GLY A 13 21.70 -2.49 -9.85
C GLY A 13 20.46 -1.60 -10.07
N SER A 14 19.26 -2.05 -9.70
CA SER A 14 18.05 -1.22 -9.63
C SER A 14 18.08 -0.18 -8.50
N VAL A 15 18.91 -0.39 -7.47
CA VAL A 15 18.89 0.44 -6.26
C VAL A 15 19.74 1.70 -6.44
N GLY A 16 19.08 2.87 -6.40
CA GLY A 16 19.73 4.17 -6.51
C GLY A 16 20.79 4.42 -5.42
N MET A 17 21.90 5.05 -5.83
CA MET A 17 23.09 5.35 -5.01
C MET A 17 22.81 6.08 -3.67
N GLY A 18 21.69 6.80 -3.56
CA GLY A 18 21.27 7.42 -2.30
C GLY A 18 20.99 6.41 -1.19
N VAL A 19 20.41 5.25 -1.54
CA VAL A 19 20.02 4.20 -0.58
C VAL A 19 21.25 3.44 -0.08
N THR A 20 22.16 3.08 -0.98
CA THR A 20 23.44 2.42 -0.63
C THR A 20 24.33 3.35 0.19
N SER A 21 24.30 4.66 -0.10
CA SER A 21 24.98 5.69 0.72
C SER A 21 24.39 5.80 2.13
N VAL A 22 23.07 5.72 2.29
CA VAL A 22 22.42 5.68 3.62
C VAL A 22 22.88 4.43 4.39
N TRP A 23 22.85 3.25 3.78
CA TRP A 23 23.31 2.01 4.39
C TRP A 23 24.75 2.10 4.92
N ALA A 24 25.68 2.59 4.07
CA ALA A 24 27.08 2.77 4.44
C ALA A 24 27.27 3.83 5.52
N SER A 25 26.57 4.96 5.45
CA SER A 25 26.63 6.03 6.46
C SER A 25 26.15 5.57 7.84
N GLU A 26 25.22 4.60 7.87
CA GLU A 26 24.72 3.97 9.09
C GLU A 26 25.50 2.71 9.51
N GLY A 27 26.74 2.59 9.03
CA GLY A 27 27.70 1.59 9.49
C GLY A 27 27.44 0.16 8.98
N GLY A 28 26.56 0.01 7.98
CA GLY A 28 26.38 -1.24 7.24
C GLY A 28 27.49 -1.43 6.22
N ALA A 29 27.92 -2.67 6.03
CA ALA A 29 28.91 -3.05 5.02
C ALA A 29 28.24 -3.57 3.74
N LEU A 30 28.94 -3.50 2.61
CA LEU A 30 28.54 -4.14 1.36
C LEU A 30 29.15 -5.55 1.27
N SER A 31 28.42 -6.51 0.70
CA SER A 31 28.83 -7.91 0.59
C SER A 31 28.27 -8.56 -0.68
N SER A 32 28.76 -9.74 -1.04
CA SER A 32 28.14 -10.54 -2.11
C SER A 32 26.77 -11.06 -1.67
N TRP A 33 25.86 -11.30 -2.61
CA TRP A 33 24.52 -11.81 -2.28
C TRP A 33 24.55 -13.18 -1.56
N LYS A 34 25.61 -13.97 -1.74
CA LYS A 34 25.81 -15.25 -1.02
C LYS A 34 26.34 -15.11 0.40
N THR A 35 26.72 -13.90 0.80
CA THR A 35 27.44 -13.61 2.06
C THR A 35 26.90 -12.34 2.75
N ALA A 36 25.68 -11.92 2.41
CA ALA A 36 25.03 -10.74 2.98
C ALA A 36 23.94 -11.16 3.99
N ASP A 37 23.75 -10.38 5.06
CA ASP A 37 22.61 -10.53 5.99
C ASP A 37 21.28 -10.14 5.30
N TYR A 38 21.34 -9.21 4.34
CA TYR A 38 20.17 -8.65 3.66
C TYR A 38 20.41 -8.52 2.15
N LEU A 39 19.35 -8.77 1.37
CA LEU A 39 19.34 -8.61 -0.08
C LEU A 39 18.29 -7.54 -0.42
N PHE A 40 18.70 -6.45 -1.07
CA PHE A 40 17.80 -5.34 -1.41
C PHE A 40 17.70 -5.13 -2.92
N SER A 41 16.49 -4.90 -3.43
CA SER A 41 16.25 -4.42 -4.80
C SER A 41 15.17 -3.33 -4.80
N ALA A 42 15.17 -2.44 -5.80
CA ALA A 42 14.06 -1.53 -6.07
C ALA A 42 13.05 -2.10 -7.08
N ASP A 43 13.37 -3.24 -7.70
CA ASP A 43 12.68 -3.79 -8.87
C ASP A 43 12.80 -5.33 -8.87
N ALA A 44 11.69 -6.04 -9.00
CA ALA A 44 11.67 -7.51 -9.05
C ALA A 44 11.98 -8.06 -10.44
N SER A 45 11.81 -7.23 -11.49
CA SER A 45 12.12 -7.57 -12.88
C SER A 45 13.60 -7.44 -13.22
N SER A 46 14.43 -6.85 -12.35
CA SER A 46 15.85 -6.63 -12.63
C SER A 46 16.65 -7.94 -12.70
N GLU A 47 17.55 -8.04 -13.68
CA GLU A 47 18.23 -9.29 -14.05
C GLU A 47 19.17 -9.87 -12.97
N ASP A 48 19.65 -9.07 -12.01
CA ASP A 48 20.38 -9.58 -10.84
C ASP A 48 19.45 -10.06 -9.72
N THR A 49 18.24 -9.49 -9.61
CA THR A 49 17.19 -9.94 -8.68
C THR A 49 16.55 -11.25 -9.16
N LYS A 50 16.23 -11.38 -10.46
CA LYS A 50 15.76 -12.63 -11.08
C LYS A 50 16.69 -13.81 -10.79
N ARG A 51 18.00 -13.62 -10.98
CA ARG A 51 19.05 -14.63 -10.68
C ARG A 51 19.11 -15.04 -9.20
N ILE A 52 18.55 -14.26 -8.28
CA ILE A 52 18.38 -14.66 -6.88
C ILE A 52 17.10 -15.49 -6.73
N TYR A 53 15.97 -15.09 -7.32
CA TYR A 53 14.73 -15.88 -7.28
C TYR A 53 14.88 -17.28 -7.90
N GLU A 54 15.65 -17.38 -8.99
CA GLU A 54 15.99 -18.64 -9.67
C GLU A 54 17.00 -19.51 -8.89
N SER A 55 17.59 -19.00 -7.81
CA SER A 55 18.66 -19.68 -7.09
C SER A 55 18.15 -20.78 -6.14
N GLU A 56 18.98 -21.82 -5.96
CA GLU A 56 18.77 -22.85 -4.93
C GLU A 56 18.69 -22.28 -3.50
N ASP A 57 19.25 -21.08 -3.27
CA ASP A 57 19.18 -20.37 -2.00
C ASP A 57 17.77 -19.81 -1.77
N TYR A 58 17.14 -19.22 -2.79
CA TYR A 58 15.75 -18.74 -2.70
C TYR A 58 14.72 -19.89 -2.72
N VAL A 59 14.86 -20.86 -3.63
CA VAL A 59 13.93 -22.01 -3.75
C VAL A 59 13.89 -22.88 -2.49
N LYS A 60 14.96 -22.89 -1.67
CA LYS A 60 15.01 -23.57 -0.37
C LYS A 60 14.71 -22.64 0.82
N SER A 61 14.16 -21.45 0.58
CA SER A 61 13.81 -20.44 1.61
C SER A 61 15.00 -20.01 2.49
N ARG A 62 16.22 -20.05 1.95
CA ARG A 62 17.47 -19.59 2.61
C ARG A 62 17.86 -18.17 2.22
N ALA A 63 17.22 -17.60 1.20
CA ALA A 63 17.34 -16.20 0.78
C ALA A 63 15.96 -15.54 0.68
N THR A 64 15.92 -14.23 0.92
CA THR A 64 14.72 -13.39 0.73
C THR A 64 15.19 -12.02 0.25
N VAL A 65 14.55 -11.50 -0.81
CA VAL A 65 14.80 -10.14 -1.31
C VAL A 65 13.85 -9.18 -0.62
N PHE A 66 14.33 -7.99 -0.30
CA PHE A 66 13.54 -6.92 0.29
C PHE A 66 13.54 -5.68 -0.60
N HIS A 67 12.44 -4.92 -0.61
CA HIS A 67 12.36 -3.67 -1.34
C HIS A 67 13.23 -2.60 -0.67
N SER A 68 14.07 -1.92 -1.46
CA SER A 68 15.10 -1.00 -0.95
C SER A 68 14.55 0.20 -0.17
N ASN A 69 13.26 0.53 -0.35
CA ASN A 69 12.59 1.57 0.46
C ASN A 69 12.62 1.27 1.97
N PHE A 70 12.86 0.03 2.41
CA PHE A 70 13.12 -0.28 3.82
C PHE A 70 14.21 0.63 4.41
N VAL A 71 15.35 0.75 3.71
CA VAL A 71 16.51 1.54 4.15
C VAL A 71 16.19 3.05 4.14
N SER A 72 15.32 3.50 3.23
CA SER A 72 14.83 4.88 3.18
C SER A 72 13.87 5.20 4.34
N THR A 73 12.86 4.37 4.61
CA THR A 73 11.90 4.55 5.70
C THR A 73 12.53 4.37 7.09
N CYS A 74 13.62 3.62 7.17
CA CYS A 74 14.47 3.46 8.34
C CYS A 74 15.07 4.80 8.84
N LYS A 75 15.54 5.66 7.93
CA LYS A 75 16.26 6.92 8.25
C LYS A 75 15.49 7.89 9.17
N PRO A 76 14.23 8.31 8.88
CA PRO A 76 13.51 9.25 9.74
C PRO A 76 13.16 8.70 11.14
N ARG A 77 13.21 7.36 11.34
CA ARG A 77 12.83 6.71 12.60
C ARG A 77 14.02 6.36 13.50
N GLN A 78 15.25 6.52 13.01
CA GLN A 78 16.52 6.27 13.73
C GLN A 78 16.65 4.88 14.39
N SER A 79 15.86 3.88 13.98
CA SER A 79 15.76 2.59 14.69
C SER A 79 15.23 1.45 13.81
N VAL A 80 16.03 0.40 13.62
CA VAL A 80 15.64 -0.81 12.86
C VAL A 80 14.51 -1.57 13.54
N LYS A 81 14.36 -1.41 14.85
CA LYS A 81 13.30 -2.06 15.64
C LYS A 81 11.92 -1.42 15.44
N SER A 82 11.84 -0.29 14.74
CA SER A 82 10.60 0.46 14.50
C SER A 82 9.98 0.26 13.11
N VAL A 83 10.69 -0.46 12.23
CA VAL A 83 10.26 -0.75 10.85
C VAL A 83 10.26 -2.28 10.66
N PRO A 84 9.10 -2.95 10.63
CA PRO A 84 9.06 -4.39 10.40
C PRO A 84 9.50 -4.70 8.97
N ILE A 85 10.70 -5.28 8.80
CA ILE A 85 11.27 -5.61 7.48
C ILE A 85 10.40 -6.59 6.68
N GLY A 86 9.54 -7.37 7.35
CA GLY A 86 8.55 -8.23 6.71
C GLY A 86 7.55 -7.48 5.82
N HIS A 87 7.25 -6.21 6.10
CA HIS A 87 6.44 -5.35 5.22
C HIS A 87 7.20 -4.85 3.98
N TYR A 88 8.45 -5.29 3.78
CA TYR A 88 9.26 -4.95 2.62
C TYR A 88 9.76 -6.21 1.90
N VAL A 89 9.20 -7.40 2.12
CA VAL A 89 9.56 -8.59 1.31
C VAL A 89 9.16 -8.33 -0.14
N LEU A 90 10.13 -8.31 -1.05
CA LEU A 90 9.88 -8.15 -2.48
C LEU A 90 9.71 -9.56 -3.09
N PRO A 91 8.50 -9.93 -3.56
CA PRO A 91 8.29 -11.21 -4.23
C PRO A 91 8.67 -11.11 -5.72
N PRO A 92 8.82 -12.25 -6.42
CA PRO A 92 8.96 -12.29 -7.87
C PRO A 92 7.81 -11.54 -8.56
N ASP A 93 8.18 -10.81 -9.61
CA ASP A 93 7.30 -9.98 -10.43
C ASP A 93 6.02 -10.72 -10.87
N SER A 94 6.20 -11.97 -11.34
CA SER A 94 5.14 -12.86 -11.83
C SER A 94 4.04 -13.23 -10.82
N ILE A 95 4.22 -12.95 -9.52
CA ILE A 95 3.18 -13.15 -8.48
C ILE A 95 2.75 -11.86 -7.80
N GLN A 96 3.24 -10.68 -8.20
CA GLN A 96 2.86 -9.41 -7.59
C GLN A 96 1.39 -9.08 -7.84
N ASN A 97 0.87 -9.31 -9.05
CA ASN A 97 -0.55 -9.10 -9.36
C ASN A 97 -1.47 -9.97 -8.49
N GLU A 98 -1.13 -11.25 -8.28
CA GLU A 98 -1.90 -12.15 -7.40
C GLU A 98 -1.88 -11.67 -5.95
N MET A 99 -0.71 -11.27 -5.45
CA MET A 99 -0.56 -10.68 -4.10
C MET A 99 -1.39 -9.39 -3.96
N ARG A 100 -1.36 -8.48 -4.93
CA ARG A 100 -2.17 -7.24 -4.88
C ARG A 100 -3.67 -7.52 -4.83
N VAL A 101 -4.15 -8.55 -5.53
CA VAL A 101 -5.56 -8.99 -5.47
C VAL A 101 -5.92 -9.61 -4.12
N LEU A 102 -4.99 -10.36 -3.49
CA LEU A 102 -5.26 -11.08 -2.23
C LEU A 102 -5.07 -10.24 -0.95
N ILE A 103 -4.06 -9.36 -0.90
CA ILE A 103 -3.68 -8.60 0.30
C ILE A 103 -3.61 -7.08 0.10
N GLY A 104 -3.88 -6.59 -1.12
CA GLY A 104 -3.80 -5.18 -1.47
C GLY A 104 -2.39 -4.72 -1.89
N ARG A 105 -2.28 -3.43 -2.21
CA ARG A 105 -1.04 -2.77 -2.64
C ARG A 105 0.08 -2.90 -1.61
N PHE A 106 1.32 -2.99 -2.09
CA PHE A 106 2.50 -3.05 -1.24
C PHE A 106 2.83 -1.65 -0.69
N ILE A 107 3.31 -1.56 0.56
CA ILE A 107 3.57 -0.28 1.26
C ILE A 107 4.71 0.57 0.66
N TRP A 108 5.31 0.13 -0.44
CA TRP A 108 6.39 0.82 -1.15
C TRP A 108 5.99 1.28 -2.56
N GLU A 109 4.79 0.96 -3.04
CA GLU A 109 4.24 1.42 -4.33
C GLU A 109 3.70 2.85 -4.21
N THR A 110 4.09 3.75 -5.11
CA THR A 110 3.48 5.09 -5.23
C THR A 110 2.27 5.06 -6.17
N ASP A 111 1.38 6.05 -6.05
CA ASP A 111 0.16 6.11 -6.87
C ASP A 111 0.47 6.34 -8.36
N GLU A 112 1.54 7.08 -8.65
CA GLU A 112 2.09 7.29 -10.00
C GLU A 112 2.44 5.97 -10.71
N GLN A 113 2.86 4.95 -9.95
CA GLN A 113 3.32 3.67 -10.48
C GLN A 113 2.17 2.70 -10.83
N VAL A 114 0.97 2.94 -10.30
CA VAL A 114 -0.25 2.15 -10.61
C VAL A 114 -0.87 2.59 -11.93
N MET A 115 -0.87 3.90 -12.21
CA MET A 115 -1.49 4.46 -13.42
C MET A 115 -0.89 3.92 -14.74
N SER A 116 0.35 3.44 -14.71
CA SER A 116 1.03 2.79 -15.84
C SER A 116 0.62 1.32 -16.07
N GLU A 117 0.07 0.63 -15.07
CA GLU A 117 -0.38 -0.77 -15.22
C GLU A 117 -1.84 -0.88 -15.66
N GLU A 118 -2.71 0.01 -15.18
CA GLU A 118 -4.15 0.00 -15.52
C GLU A 118 -4.41 0.18 -17.03
N GLN A 119 -3.52 0.90 -17.73
CA GLN A 119 -3.62 1.16 -19.17
C GLN A 119 -3.36 -0.09 -20.03
N ILE A 120 -2.64 -1.09 -19.52
CA ILE A 120 -2.25 -2.29 -20.30
C ILE A 120 -3.42 -3.27 -20.48
N ASN A 121 -4.46 -3.18 -19.64
CA ASN A 121 -5.61 -4.09 -19.66
C ASN A 121 -6.80 -3.62 -20.52
N THR A 122 -6.65 -2.55 -21.32
CA THR A 122 -7.76 -1.93 -22.07
C THR A 122 -7.44 -1.68 -23.55
N GLU A 123 -7.16 -2.74 -24.31
CA GLU A 123 -7.10 -2.71 -25.79
C GLU A 123 -8.04 -3.75 -26.41
N GLU A 124 -9.18 -3.31 -26.94
CA GLU A 124 -9.80 -3.73 -28.23
C GLU A 124 -11.26 -3.22 -28.36
N SER A 125 -11.47 -2.09 -29.07
CA SER A 125 -12.57 -1.90 -30.04
C SER A 125 -12.47 -0.55 -30.77
N GLU A 126 -12.46 -0.62 -32.09
CA GLU A 126 -12.41 0.44 -33.14
C GLU A 126 -13.51 1.53 -32.96
N ASP A 127 -13.49 2.76 -33.52
CA ASP A 127 -12.93 3.26 -34.81
C ASP A 127 -12.94 4.83 -34.89
N SER A 128 -12.26 5.39 -35.92
CA SER A 128 -12.51 6.68 -36.62
C SER A 128 -12.22 8.07 -35.97
N LEU A 129 -11.10 8.68 -36.42
CA LEU A 129 -10.94 10.00 -37.11
C LEU A 129 -12.07 11.05 -37.02
N SER A 130 -11.87 12.37 -36.88
CA SER A 130 -10.67 13.26 -36.88
C SER A 130 -10.94 14.51 -35.96
N ASP A 131 -10.34 15.72 -35.97
CA ASP A 131 -9.49 16.51 -36.91
C ASP A 131 -8.73 17.67 -36.17
N GLU A 132 -8.02 18.55 -36.88
CA GLU A 132 -7.18 19.67 -36.32
C GLU A 132 -7.92 21.06 -36.36
N THR A 133 -7.50 22.20 -35.77
CA THR A 133 -6.20 22.83 -35.45
C THR A 133 -6.25 23.89 -34.30
N GLU A 134 -5.06 24.28 -33.75
CA GLU A 134 -4.54 25.62 -33.32
C GLU A 134 -5.43 26.68 -32.58
N ASP A 135 -4.95 27.60 -31.70
CA ASP A 135 -3.61 28.04 -31.26
C ASP A 135 -3.64 28.59 -29.79
N GLN A 136 -2.48 29.00 -29.22
CA GLN A 136 -2.28 29.58 -27.87
C GLN A 136 -1.95 31.13 -27.93
N PRO A 137 -1.44 31.89 -26.90
CA PRO A 137 -0.78 31.52 -25.64
C PRO A 137 -1.05 32.32 -24.32
N VAL A 138 -0.74 31.66 -23.20
CA VAL A 138 -0.06 32.12 -21.96
C VAL A 138 -0.17 33.58 -21.45
N ARG A 139 -0.59 33.76 -20.18
CA ARG A 139 0.15 34.60 -19.20
C ARG A 139 -0.08 34.26 -17.72
N GLU A 140 1.00 34.15 -16.95
CA GLU A 140 1.02 33.92 -15.50
C GLU A 140 0.86 35.22 -14.68
N LYS A 141 0.47 35.09 -13.39
CA LYS A 141 1.22 35.65 -12.25
C LYS A 141 0.77 35.12 -10.88
N ASN A 142 1.72 35.04 -9.95
CA ASN A 142 1.57 34.62 -8.54
C ASN A 142 1.39 35.83 -7.59
N SER A 143 1.35 35.53 -6.28
CA SER A 143 1.43 36.46 -5.12
C SER A 143 0.14 37.23 -4.78
N GLN A 144 -0.18 37.58 -3.52
CA GLN A 144 0.28 37.13 -2.19
C GLN A 144 -0.59 37.86 -1.16
N ASP A 145 -1.08 37.19 -0.11
CA ASP A 145 -1.78 37.85 1.00
C ASP A 145 -1.35 37.26 2.36
N ASP A 146 -0.74 38.11 3.18
CA ASP A 146 -0.32 37.81 4.56
C ASP A 146 -1.35 38.33 5.57
N TYR A 147 -1.71 37.53 6.59
CA TYR A 147 -2.11 38.08 7.88
C TYR A 147 -1.83 37.12 9.05
N GLU A 148 -1.20 37.65 10.10
CA GLU A 148 -1.10 36.99 11.40
C GLU A 148 -2.37 37.26 12.23
N THR A 149 -2.81 36.32 13.08
CA THR A 149 -3.18 36.56 14.51
C THR A 149 -3.67 35.28 15.21
N VAL A 150 -2.79 34.70 16.04
CA VAL A 150 -3.02 34.08 17.36
C VAL A 150 -4.29 33.23 17.63
N ALA A 151 -4.18 31.93 17.32
CA ALA A 151 -4.51 30.74 18.11
C ALA A 151 -5.72 30.67 19.10
N SER A 152 -6.60 29.67 18.87
CA SER A 152 -7.05 28.69 19.91
C SER A 152 -7.63 27.40 19.27
N PRO A 153 -7.94 26.32 20.03
CA PRO A 153 -7.72 24.97 19.53
C PRO A 153 -8.96 24.29 18.92
N ASN A 154 -8.84 23.86 17.65
CA ASN A 154 -9.21 22.51 17.19
C ASN A 154 -8.74 22.32 15.74
N LYS A 155 -7.70 21.51 15.54
CA LYS A 155 -7.07 21.28 14.23
C LYS A 155 -7.90 20.28 13.42
N VAL A 156 -8.80 20.76 12.57
CA VAL A 156 -9.55 19.92 11.63
C VAL A 156 -8.57 19.21 10.68
N CYS A 157 -8.72 17.90 10.53
CA CYS A 157 -7.90 17.09 9.64
C CYS A 157 -8.34 17.34 8.19
N SER A 158 -7.47 17.90 7.34
CA SER A 158 -7.68 18.00 5.89
C SER A 158 -7.49 16.64 5.22
N CYS A 159 -8.39 15.71 5.53
CA CYS A 159 -8.16 14.26 5.41
C CYS A 159 -9.32 13.51 4.75
N CYS A 160 -10.25 14.22 4.08
CA CYS A 160 -11.32 13.66 3.26
C CYS A 160 -11.69 14.62 2.11
N GLU A 161 -11.22 14.36 0.89
CA GLU A 161 -11.90 14.87 -0.31
C GLU A 161 -13.15 14.01 -0.58
N MET A 162 -14.28 14.40 0.02
CA MET A 162 -15.51 13.61 -0.05
C MET A 162 -16.27 13.83 -1.37
N ARG A 163 -15.72 13.32 -2.49
CA ARG A 163 -16.30 13.38 -3.84
C ARG A 163 -16.17 12.01 -4.54
N GLN A 164 -17.21 11.42 -5.13
CA GLN A 164 -18.65 11.67 -5.00
C GLN A 164 -19.36 10.38 -4.56
N TYR A 165 -20.20 10.46 -3.51
CA TYR A 165 -21.14 9.39 -3.17
C TYR A 165 -22.54 9.72 -3.74
N PRO A 166 -23.30 8.75 -4.29
CA PRO A 166 -24.60 9.02 -4.91
C PRO A 166 -25.59 9.66 -3.91
N VAL A 167 -26.02 10.89 -4.21
CA VAL A 167 -26.78 11.73 -3.25
C VAL A 167 -28.14 11.12 -2.86
N ASN A 168 -28.71 10.24 -3.69
CA ASN A 168 -29.94 9.49 -3.37
C ASN A 168 -29.80 8.53 -2.17
N ASN A 169 -28.59 8.16 -1.74
CA ASN A 169 -28.37 7.35 -0.54
C ASN A 169 -28.22 8.20 0.74
N MET A 170 -28.44 9.52 0.69
CA MET A 170 -28.55 10.35 1.90
C MET A 170 -29.85 10.07 2.66
N ILE A 171 -29.89 8.97 3.39
CA ILE A 171 -30.94 8.65 4.38
C ILE A 171 -30.81 9.66 5.54
N SER A 172 -31.56 10.76 5.47
CA SER A 172 -31.71 11.71 6.56
C SER A 172 -32.63 11.11 7.63
N GLY A 173 -32.16 11.08 8.89
CA GLY A 173 -32.87 10.45 10.00
C GLY A 173 -31.98 9.76 11.03
N TYR A 174 -30.70 9.50 10.71
CA TYR A 174 -29.73 9.09 11.72
C TYR A 174 -29.50 10.21 12.75
N VAL A 175 -29.58 9.85 14.03
CA VAL A 175 -29.31 10.77 15.15
C VAL A 175 -27.81 11.06 15.27
N HIS A 176 -27.46 12.23 15.82
CA HIS A 176 -26.06 12.56 16.11
C HIS A 176 -25.44 11.55 17.09
N THR A 177 -24.12 11.37 17.06
CA THR A 177 -23.42 10.39 17.93
C THR A 177 -23.73 10.60 19.41
N ASP A 178 -23.89 11.84 19.84
CA ASP A 178 -24.18 12.21 21.23
C ASP A 178 -25.62 11.83 21.67
N GLN A 179 -26.50 11.59 20.70
CA GLN A 179 -27.88 11.17 20.89
C GLN A 179 -28.06 9.65 20.73
N MET A 180 -27.02 8.91 20.31
CA MET A 180 -27.07 7.45 20.24
C MET A 180 -27.16 6.85 21.64
N LYS A 181 -28.12 5.95 21.85
CA LYS A 181 -28.27 5.22 23.12
C LYS A 181 -27.04 4.33 23.33
N LYS A 182 -26.20 4.69 24.31
CA LYS A 182 -25.04 3.90 24.70
C LYS A 182 -25.46 2.48 25.09
N TYR A 183 -24.73 1.49 24.59
CA TYR A 183 -24.89 0.10 24.98
C TYR A 183 -24.59 -0.06 26.49
N SER A 184 -25.42 -0.84 27.18
CA SER A 184 -25.38 -1.00 28.64
C SER A 184 -25.36 -2.46 29.09
N GLY A 185 -25.04 -3.38 28.18
CA GLY A 185 -24.73 -4.78 28.50
C GLY A 185 -23.22 -4.97 28.67
N GLU A 186 -22.82 -6.18 29.03
CA GLU A 186 -21.41 -6.58 28.98
C GLU A 186 -21.00 -6.85 27.53
N LEU A 187 -19.81 -6.37 27.14
CA LEU A 187 -19.21 -6.68 25.85
C LEU A 187 -18.28 -7.88 26.04
N TYR A 188 -18.57 -9.00 25.38
CA TYR A 188 -17.71 -10.18 25.36
C TYR A 188 -16.91 -10.21 24.06
N ASP A 189 -15.59 -10.40 24.17
CA ASP A 189 -14.73 -10.61 23.00
C ASP A 189 -15.13 -11.91 22.28
N PHE A 190 -15.28 -11.83 20.95
CA PHE A 190 -15.51 -13.02 20.14
C PHE A 190 -14.20 -13.82 20.00
N LEU A 191 -14.00 -14.77 20.91
CA LEU A 191 -12.88 -15.71 20.89
C LEU A 191 -13.32 -17.00 20.15
N PRO A 192 -12.89 -17.25 18.90
CA PRO A 192 -13.44 -18.30 18.04
C PRO A 192 -13.26 -19.73 18.55
N SER A 193 -12.43 -19.93 19.57
CA SER A 193 -12.03 -21.21 20.14
C SER A 193 -12.77 -21.59 21.44
N LEU A 194 -13.55 -20.68 22.05
CA LEU A 194 -14.19 -20.91 23.35
C LEU A 194 -15.64 -21.36 23.29
N HIS A 195 -16.36 -21.00 22.22
CA HIS A 195 -17.74 -21.42 21.98
C HIS A 195 -17.82 -22.07 20.59
N GLY A 196 -18.09 -23.38 20.54
CA GLY A 196 -18.03 -24.15 19.31
C GLY A 196 -19.19 -23.81 18.36
N HIS A 197 -18.90 -23.00 17.34
CA HIS A 197 -19.87 -22.61 16.31
C HIS A 197 -19.79 -23.55 15.10
N ASN A 198 -20.90 -24.22 14.78
CA ASN A 198 -21.07 -24.89 13.48
C ASN A 198 -21.55 -23.88 12.43
N VAL A 199 -20.81 -23.73 11.32
CA VAL A 199 -21.20 -22.90 10.19
C VAL A 199 -21.94 -23.76 9.17
N SER A 200 -23.27 -23.75 9.22
CA SER A 200 -24.13 -24.42 8.23
C SER A 200 -24.61 -23.43 7.16
N ARG A 201 -24.21 -23.65 5.89
CA ARG A 201 -24.70 -22.88 4.74
C ARG A 201 -26.04 -23.43 4.26
N SER A 202 -27.14 -22.76 4.59
CA SER A 202 -28.47 -23.05 4.06
C SER A 202 -28.57 -22.60 2.60
N ASN A 203 -28.52 -23.56 1.65
CA ASN A 203 -28.71 -23.31 0.22
C ASN A 203 -30.21 -23.33 -0.17
N ASP A 204 -31.09 -22.74 0.64
CA ASP A 204 -32.52 -22.66 0.35
C ASP A 204 -32.84 -21.50 -0.60
N VAL A 205 -32.78 -21.79 -1.90
CA VAL A 205 -33.28 -20.89 -2.94
C VAL A 205 -34.80 -21.08 -3.09
N THR A 206 -35.58 -20.49 -2.20
CA THR A 206 -37.04 -20.40 -2.34
C THR A 206 -37.52 -18.97 -2.02
N PRO A 207 -38.14 -18.24 -2.96
CA PRO A 207 -38.71 -16.93 -2.69
C PRO A 207 -40.01 -17.04 -1.87
N PRO A 208 -40.33 -16.07 -0.99
CA PRO A 208 -41.55 -16.11 -0.19
C PRO A 208 -42.79 -15.87 -1.06
N HIS A 209 -43.57 -16.92 -1.31
CA HIS A 209 -44.91 -16.79 -1.89
C HIS A 209 -45.85 -16.06 -0.93
N CYS A 210 -46.28 -14.86 -1.32
CA CYS A 210 -47.23 -14.07 -0.54
C CYS A 210 -48.66 -14.60 -0.74
N HIS A 211 -49.10 -15.53 0.11
CA HIS A 211 -50.51 -15.90 0.21
C HIS A 211 -51.31 -14.74 0.80
N LYS A 212 -52.33 -14.30 0.05
CA LYS A 212 -53.54 -13.69 0.62
C LYS A 212 -54.71 -14.59 0.25
N GLU A 213 -55.40 -15.10 1.26
CA GLU A 213 -56.70 -15.72 1.09
C GLU A 213 -57.79 -14.64 0.97
N MET A 214 -59.02 -15.08 0.70
CA MET A 214 -60.16 -14.28 0.22
C MET A 214 -60.79 -13.36 1.28
#